data_AF-G3EC95-F1
#
_entry.id   AF-G3EC95-F1
#
_cell.length_a   1.000
_cell.length_b   1.000
_cell.length_c   1.000
_cell.angle_alpha   90.00
_cell.angle_beta   90.00
_cell.angle_gamma   90.00
#
_symmetry.space_group_name_H-M   'P 1'
#
loop_
_entity.id
_entity.type
_entity.pdbx_description
1 polymer ?
#
loop_
_entity_poly.entity_id
_entity_poly.type
_entity_poly.pdbx_seq_one_letter_code
_entity_poly.pdbx_strand_id
1 'polypeptide(L)'
;IHGVWPDKEGTLLQNCKPLPTYIHFADKMLNDLDKNWIQLKYPERFARKEQPLWLYQYLKHGSCCQKVYDQNTYFSLALRLKDRFDLLRTLQLHRIVPGSSYTFKEIFDAVKTVSQTDPDVKCTKGAQELTEIGI
;
A
#
# COMPACT_ATOMS: atom_id res chain seq x y z
N ILE A 1 1.49 -2.62 -3.72
CA ILE A 1 0.83 -2.02 -2.52
C ILE A 1 1.53 -2.58 -1.29
N HIS A 2 1.84 -1.77 -0.27
CA HIS A 2 2.26 -2.29 1.03
C HIS A 2 1.05 -2.43 1.97
N GLY A 3 0.27 -1.37 2.14
CA GLY A 3 -0.97 -1.40 2.89
C GLY A 3 -1.86 -0.19 2.71
N VAL A 4 -3.07 -0.29 3.25
CA VAL A 4 -4.01 0.83 3.44
C VAL A 4 -4.24 0.94 4.93
N TRP A 5 -3.77 2.03 5.53
CA TRP A 5 -3.69 2.16 6.98
C TRP A 5 -4.63 3.28 7.42
N PRO A 6 -5.85 2.95 7.90
CA PRO A 6 -6.66 3.92 8.61
C PRO A 6 -5.84 4.45 9.78
N ASP A 7 -5.71 5.77 9.87
CA ASP A 7 -4.88 6.40 10.90
C ASP A 7 -5.53 7.66 11.45
N LYS A 8 -4.97 8.16 12.54
CA LYS A 8 -5.36 9.43 13.15
C LYS A 8 -4.12 10.25 13.45
N GLU A 9 -4.15 11.53 13.10
CA GLU A 9 -3.04 12.43 13.42
C GLU A 9 -2.69 12.36 14.92
N GLY A 10 -1.39 12.22 15.20
CA GLY A 10 -0.86 12.10 16.56
C GLY A 10 -1.11 10.74 17.24
N THR A 11 -1.70 9.74 16.59
CA THR A 11 -1.89 8.41 17.18
C THR A 11 -1.88 7.32 16.14
N LEU A 12 -0.91 6.40 16.22
CA LEU A 12 -0.87 5.22 15.37
C LEU A 12 -2.06 4.30 15.63
N LEU A 13 -2.96 4.21 14.66
CA LEU A 13 -4.15 3.36 14.76
C LEU A 13 -3.88 1.97 14.16
N GLN A 14 -3.76 0.96 15.04
CA GLN A 14 -3.50 -0.42 14.65
C GLN A 14 -4.07 -1.42 15.67
N ASN A 15 -4.34 -2.65 15.23
CA ASN A 15 -4.84 -3.77 16.04
C ASN A 15 -6.16 -3.45 16.78
N CYS A 16 -7.06 -2.72 16.14
CA CYS A 16 -8.34 -2.32 16.71
C CYS A 16 -9.20 -3.54 17.09
N LYS A 17 -10.00 -3.41 18.15
CA LYS A 17 -10.85 -4.49 18.67
C LYS A 17 -12.32 -4.26 18.33
N PRO A 18 -13.10 -5.34 18.08
CA PRO A 18 -12.66 -6.74 17.98
C PRO A 18 -11.82 -6.98 16.72
N LEU A 19 -10.98 -8.03 16.73
CA LEU A 19 -10.25 -8.41 15.51
C LEU A 19 -11.22 -9.04 14.51
N PRO A 20 -11.17 -8.66 13.22
CA PRO A 20 -12.02 -9.27 12.21
C PRO A 20 -11.58 -10.71 11.93
N THR A 21 -12.50 -11.53 11.45
CA THR A 21 -12.16 -12.81 10.82
C THR A 21 -11.63 -12.56 9.41
N TYR A 22 -10.58 -13.27 9.02
CA TYR A 22 -10.07 -13.25 7.65
C TYR A 22 -10.54 -14.49 6.88
N ILE A 23 -11.04 -14.29 5.68
CA ILE A 23 -11.47 -15.35 4.77
C ILE A 23 -10.49 -15.38 3.59
N HIS A 24 -9.85 -16.51 3.32
CA HIS A 24 -8.93 -16.63 2.19
C HIS A 24 -9.64 -16.40 0.85
N PHE A 25 -9.04 -15.56 0.01
CA PHE A 25 -9.51 -15.34 -1.36
C PHE A 25 -9.17 -16.54 -2.25
N ALA A 26 -10.12 -16.99 -3.06
CA ALA A 26 -9.91 -18.07 -4.03
C ALA A 26 -10.46 -17.72 -5.43
N ASP A 27 -10.99 -16.52 -5.60
CA ASP A 27 -11.71 -16.05 -6.77
C ASP A 27 -10.90 -15.02 -7.58
N LYS A 28 -11.58 -14.16 -8.35
CA LYS A 28 -10.94 -13.06 -9.09
C LYS A 28 -10.10 -12.15 -8.18
N MET A 29 -10.54 -11.93 -6.94
CA MET A 29 -9.82 -11.07 -5.98
C MET A 29 -8.43 -11.63 -5.67
N LEU A 30 -8.27 -12.95 -5.60
CA LEU A 30 -6.96 -13.58 -5.42
C LEU A 30 -6.00 -13.16 -6.54
N ASN A 31 -6.44 -13.21 -7.80
CA ASN A 31 -5.60 -12.86 -8.94
C ASN A 31 -5.28 -11.36 -8.97
N ASP A 32 -6.26 -10.52 -8.65
CA ASP A 32 -6.06 -9.07 -8.62
C ASP A 32 -5.09 -8.65 -7.51
N LEU A 33 -5.20 -9.24 -6.32
CA LEU A 33 -4.30 -9.00 -5.20
C LEU A 33 -2.91 -9.56 -5.47
N ASP A 34 -2.79 -10.75 -6.03
CA ASP A 34 -1.50 -11.36 -6.34
C ASP A 34 -0.71 -10.52 -7.35
N LYS A 35 -1.39 -9.85 -8.30
CA LYS A 35 -0.75 -8.92 -9.25
C LYS A 35 -0.41 -7.55 -8.64
N ASN A 36 -1.30 -6.97 -7.84
CA ASN A 36 -1.21 -5.56 -7.46
C ASN A 36 -0.70 -5.33 -6.02
N TRP A 37 -0.86 -6.33 -5.17
CA TRP A 37 -0.44 -6.38 -3.78
C TRP A 37 0.43 -7.63 -3.53
N ILE A 38 1.42 -7.83 -4.41
CA ILE A 38 2.36 -8.95 -4.37
C ILE A 38 2.98 -9.11 -2.98
N GLN A 39 3.04 -10.34 -2.49
CA GLN A 39 3.58 -10.69 -1.18
C GLN A 39 5.06 -11.06 -1.30
N LEU A 40 5.91 -10.07 -1.64
CA LEU A 40 7.32 -10.25 -2.07
C LEU A 40 8.22 -11.08 -1.14
N LYS A 41 7.85 -11.28 0.12
CA LYS A 41 8.60 -12.07 1.10
C LYS A 41 8.36 -13.58 1.02
N TYR A 42 7.40 -14.02 0.21
CA TYR A 42 6.93 -15.39 0.17
C TYR A 42 6.92 -15.95 -1.25
N PRO A 43 7.22 -17.25 -1.46
CA PRO A 43 7.04 -17.90 -2.76
C PRO A 43 5.58 -17.83 -3.21
N GLU A 44 5.34 -17.57 -4.50
CA GLU A 44 4.00 -17.33 -5.07
C GLU A 44 2.98 -18.40 -4.66
N ARG A 45 3.31 -19.68 -4.82
CA ARG A 45 2.42 -20.80 -4.44
C ARG A 45 2.00 -20.75 -2.98
N PHE A 46 2.93 -20.42 -2.08
CA PHE A 46 2.65 -20.29 -0.65
C PHE A 46 1.84 -19.02 -0.37
N ALA A 47 2.23 -17.89 -0.97
CA ALA A 47 1.57 -16.61 -0.84
C ALA A 47 0.09 -16.66 -1.24
N ARG A 48 -0.21 -17.26 -2.40
CA ARG A 48 -1.59 -17.40 -2.90
C ARG A 48 -2.46 -18.28 -2.01
N LYS A 49 -1.88 -19.35 -1.45
CA LYS A 49 -2.59 -20.30 -0.59
C LYS A 49 -2.82 -19.77 0.82
N GLU A 50 -1.77 -19.28 1.48
CA GLU A 50 -1.80 -18.94 2.90
C GLU A 50 -2.10 -17.45 3.15
N GLN A 51 -1.85 -16.61 2.15
CA GLN A 51 -2.13 -15.16 2.16
C GLN A 51 -1.56 -14.40 3.37
N PRO A 52 -0.32 -14.72 3.82
CA PRO A 52 0.21 -14.26 5.10
C PRO A 52 0.29 -12.73 5.22
N LEU A 53 0.66 -12.03 4.14
CA LEU A 53 0.76 -10.57 4.18
C LEU A 53 -0.62 -9.92 4.24
N TRP A 54 -1.58 -10.41 3.44
CA TRP A 54 -2.92 -9.84 3.39
C TRP A 54 -3.68 -10.07 4.68
N LEU A 55 -3.58 -11.29 5.25
CA LEU A 55 -4.07 -11.61 6.59
C LEU A 55 -3.50 -10.63 7.62
N TYR A 56 -2.17 -10.46 7.66
CA TYR A 56 -1.52 -9.57 8.60
C TYR A 56 -2.00 -8.11 8.46
N GLN A 57 -2.05 -7.58 7.24
CA GLN A 57 -2.48 -6.22 6.96
C GLN A 57 -3.95 -6.00 7.32
N TYR A 58 -4.82 -6.97 7.04
CA TYR A 58 -6.24 -6.85 7.38
C TYR A 58 -6.48 -6.91 8.90
N LEU A 59 -5.85 -7.83 9.62
CA LEU A 59 -5.98 -7.91 11.07
C LEU A 59 -5.39 -6.67 11.77
N LYS A 60 -4.26 -6.16 11.29
CA LYS A 60 -3.57 -5.04 11.92
C LYS A 60 -4.19 -3.68 11.57
N HIS A 61 -4.52 -3.44 10.31
CA HIS A 61 -4.97 -2.13 9.82
C HIS A 61 -6.43 -2.14 9.38
N GLY A 62 -6.87 -3.19 8.65
CA GLY A 62 -8.28 -3.35 8.28
C GLY A 62 -9.23 -3.39 9.48
N SER A 63 -8.77 -3.96 10.61
CA SER A 63 -9.52 -3.96 11.88
C SER A 63 -9.93 -2.56 12.36
N CYS A 64 -9.23 -1.51 11.94
CA CYS A 64 -9.49 -0.14 12.35
C CYS A 64 -10.52 0.60 11.48
N CYS A 65 -11.04 -0.03 10.43
CA CYS A 65 -12.06 0.56 9.56
C CYS A 65 -13.31 -0.33 9.35
N GLN A 66 -13.50 -1.33 10.21
CA GLN A 66 -14.61 -2.31 10.13
C GLN A 66 -16.02 -1.70 10.11
N LYS A 67 -16.19 -0.49 10.63
CA LYS A 67 -17.49 0.22 10.61
C LYS A 67 -17.89 0.70 9.21
N VAL A 68 -16.92 0.80 8.29
CA VAL A 68 -17.10 1.38 6.96
C VAL A 68 -16.79 0.36 5.87
N TYR A 69 -15.76 -0.47 6.08
CA TYR A 69 -15.29 -1.45 5.11
C TYR A 69 -15.21 -2.84 5.74
N ASP A 70 -15.86 -3.81 5.09
CA ASP A 70 -15.60 -5.22 5.30
C ASP A 70 -14.31 -5.66 4.57
N GLN A 71 -13.98 -6.95 4.63
CA GLN A 71 -12.78 -7.47 3.99
C GLN A 71 -12.74 -7.19 2.48
N ASN A 72 -13.83 -7.52 1.78
CA ASN A 72 -13.88 -7.40 0.33
C ASN A 72 -13.74 -5.94 -0.11
N THR A 73 -14.45 -5.04 0.56
CA THR A 73 -14.42 -3.60 0.26
C THR A 73 -13.11 -2.95 0.67
N TYR A 74 -12.46 -3.39 1.75
CA TYR A 74 -11.12 -2.94 2.15
C TYR A 74 -10.07 -3.27 1.07
N PHE A 75 -10.01 -4.52 0.62
CA PHE A 75 -9.07 -4.92 -0.43
C PHE A 75 -9.41 -4.31 -1.80
N SER A 76 -10.70 -4.19 -2.13
CA SER A 76 -11.15 -3.51 -3.35
C SER A 76 -10.78 -2.03 -3.35
N LEU A 77 -10.89 -1.36 -2.20
CA LEU A 77 -10.48 0.03 -2.04
C LEU A 77 -8.98 0.19 -2.30
N ALA A 78 -8.15 -0.70 -1.73
CA ALA A 78 -6.71 -0.68 -1.95
C ALA A 78 -6.34 -0.83 -3.44
N LEU A 79 -7.00 -1.76 -4.14
CA LEU A 79 -6.82 -1.96 -5.58
C LEU A 79 -7.23 -0.72 -6.38
N ARG A 80 -8.39 -0.13 -6.07
CA ARG A 80 -8.88 1.09 -6.72
C ARG A 80 -7.96 2.29 -6.48
N LEU A 81 -7.43 2.46 -5.28
CA LEU A 81 -6.47 3.52 -4.97
C LEU A 81 -5.16 3.32 -5.73
N LYS A 82 -4.64 2.09 -5.81
CA LYS A 82 -3.45 1.79 -6.61
C LYS A 82 -3.66 2.13 -8.09
N ASP A 83 -4.83 1.80 -8.65
CA ASP A 83 -5.13 2.05 -10.06
C ASP A 83 -5.25 3.55 -10.39
N ARG A 84 -5.66 4.36 -9.40
CA ARG A 84 -5.75 5.81 -9.53
C ARG A 84 -4.38 6.51 -9.67
N PHE A 85 -3.31 5.92 -9.12
CA PHE A 85 -2.00 6.56 -9.05
C PHE A 85 -0.93 5.74 -9.78
N ASP A 86 -0.63 6.09 -11.03
CA ASP A 86 0.56 5.60 -11.73
C ASP A 86 1.79 6.40 -11.31
N LEU A 87 2.33 6.07 -10.13
CA LEU A 87 3.49 6.77 -9.56
C LEU A 87 4.74 6.61 -10.42
N LEU A 88 4.95 5.46 -11.05
CA LEU A 88 6.12 5.27 -11.91
C LEU A 88 6.04 6.19 -13.13
N ARG A 89 4.89 6.25 -13.81
CA ARG A 89 4.70 7.16 -14.93
C ARG A 89 4.81 8.62 -14.52
N THR A 90 4.25 8.98 -13.37
CA THR A 90 4.32 10.34 -12.82
C THR A 90 5.76 10.76 -12.60
N LEU A 91 6.56 9.93 -11.91
CA LEU A 91 7.98 10.19 -11.69
C LEU A 91 8.74 10.32 -13.02
N GLN A 92 8.49 9.43 -13.98
CA GLN A 92 9.11 9.48 -15.30
C GLN A 92 8.81 10.78 -16.07
N LEU A 93 7.57 11.28 -16.02
CA LEU A 93 7.20 12.56 -16.64
C LEU A 93 7.96 13.74 -16.03
N HIS A 94 8.32 13.63 -14.75
CA HIS A 94 9.18 14.57 -14.02
C HIS A 94 10.68 14.26 -14.15
N ARG A 95 11.08 13.36 -15.08
CA ARG A 95 12.47 12.94 -15.33
C ARG A 95 13.13 12.22 -14.13
N ILE A 96 12.30 11.68 -13.23
CA ILE A 96 12.72 10.86 -12.11
C ILE A 96 12.61 9.39 -12.52
N VAL A 97 13.76 8.73 -12.70
CA VAL A 97 13.85 7.33 -13.15
C VAL A 97 14.70 6.50 -12.20
N PRO A 98 14.42 5.19 -12.03
CA PRO A 98 15.27 4.31 -11.25
C PRO A 98 16.72 4.29 -11.78
N GLY A 99 17.70 4.18 -10.88
CA GLY A 99 19.13 4.15 -11.22
C GLY A 99 19.83 5.51 -11.18
N SER A 100 19.15 6.57 -10.73
CA SER A 100 19.72 7.90 -10.51
C SER A 100 19.25 8.46 -9.17
N SER A 101 19.91 9.51 -8.69
CA SER A 101 19.61 10.17 -7.42
C SER A 101 18.89 11.49 -7.66
N TYR A 102 17.94 11.80 -6.79
CA TYR A 102 17.10 13.00 -6.84
C TYR A 102 16.93 13.55 -5.43
N THR A 103 16.65 14.84 -5.33
CA THR A 103 16.36 15.47 -4.06
C THR A 103 14.98 15.03 -3.54
N PHE A 104 14.81 15.07 -2.23
CA PHE A 104 13.50 14.86 -1.59
C PHE A 104 12.43 15.77 -2.21
N LYS A 105 12.76 17.03 -2.45
CA LYS A 105 11.83 18.03 -2.98
C LYS A 105 11.36 17.69 -4.40
N GLU A 106 12.23 17.19 -5.27
CA GLU A 106 11.85 16.76 -6.62
C GLU A 106 10.86 15.60 -6.59
N ILE A 107 11.12 14.59 -5.75
CA ILE A 107 10.22 13.44 -5.59
C ILE A 107 8.88 13.88 -4.98
N PHE A 108 8.94 14.67 -3.91
CA PHE A 108 7.76 15.19 -3.22
C PHE A 108 6.87 16.02 -4.16
N ASP A 109 7.45 17.00 -4.86
CA ASP A 109 6.71 17.88 -5.76
C ASP A 109 6.12 17.10 -6.94
N ALA A 110 6.84 16.11 -7.49
CA ALA A 110 6.33 15.25 -8.56
C ALA A 110 5.12 14.41 -8.11
N VAL A 111 5.20 13.75 -6.95
CA VAL A 111 4.07 12.97 -6.42
C VAL A 111 2.89 13.87 -6.06
N LYS A 112 3.15 15.07 -5.51
CA LYS A 112 2.12 16.05 -5.15
C LYS A 112 1.23 16.45 -6.32
N THR A 113 1.73 16.42 -7.55
CA THR A 113 0.93 16.71 -8.75
C THR A 113 -0.26 15.78 -8.94
N VAL A 114 -0.15 14.52 -8.49
CA VAL A 114 -1.21 13.51 -8.62
C VAL A 114 -1.95 13.25 -7.31
N SER A 115 -1.28 13.34 -6.16
CA SER A 115 -1.94 13.18 -4.86
C SER A 115 -2.84 14.35 -4.50
N GLN A 116 -2.58 15.56 -5.04
CA GLN A 116 -3.27 16.84 -4.74
C GLN A 116 -3.11 17.34 -3.29
N THR A 117 -2.67 16.48 -2.39
CA THR A 117 -2.26 16.76 -1.00
C THR A 117 -0.79 16.40 -0.81
N ASP A 118 -0.22 16.80 0.33
CA ASP A 118 1.17 16.50 0.67
C ASP A 118 1.37 14.97 0.83
N PRO A 119 2.20 14.33 -0.02
CA PRO A 119 2.48 12.91 0.11
C PRO A 119 3.53 12.64 1.19
N ASP A 120 3.54 11.43 1.73
CA ASP A 120 4.56 10.94 2.65
C ASP A 120 5.64 10.15 1.88
N VAL A 121 6.81 10.75 1.67
CA VAL A 121 7.93 10.14 0.95
C VAL A 121 8.88 9.50 1.96
N LYS A 122 8.97 8.17 1.96
CA LYS A 122 9.78 7.41 2.93
C LYS A 122 11.07 6.91 2.31
N CYS A 123 12.16 7.02 3.06
CA CYS A 123 13.49 6.59 2.65
C CYS A 123 14.13 5.60 3.62
N THR A 124 15.11 4.82 3.15
CA THR A 124 15.97 3.98 3.99
C THR A 124 16.87 4.82 4.92
N LYS A 125 17.25 4.24 6.07
CA LYS A 125 18.30 4.78 6.93
C LYS A 125 19.66 4.26 6.45
N GLY A 126 20.35 5.01 5.60
CA GLY A 126 21.64 4.60 5.01
C GLY A 126 21.92 5.33 3.71
N ALA A 127 22.18 4.59 2.63
CA ALA A 127 22.06 5.13 1.28
C ALA A 127 20.60 5.56 1.09
N GLN A 128 20.33 6.87 1.17
CA GLN A 128 18.99 7.44 1.19
C GLN A 128 18.25 7.12 -0.11
N GLU A 129 17.55 5.99 -0.11
CA GLU A 129 16.83 5.46 -1.25
C GLU A 129 15.33 5.50 -0.96
N LEU A 130 14.54 5.83 -1.99
CA LEU A 130 13.10 5.84 -1.94
C LEU A 130 12.56 4.41 -1.72
N THR A 131 11.81 4.18 -0.64
CA THR A 131 11.24 2.86 -0.31
C THR A 131 9.74 2.81 -0.47
N GLU A 132 9.04 3.84 -0.02
CA GLU A 132 7.58 3.90 -0.01
C GLU A 132 7.10 5.32 -0.27
N ILE A 133 5.91 5.42 -0.88
CA ILE A 133 5.16 6.66 -1.03
C ILE A 133 3.79 6.43 -0.41
N GLY A 134 3.44 7.23 0.59
CA GLY A 134 2.10 7.35 1.15
C GLY A 134 1.33 8.50 0.49
N ILE A 135 0.06 8.26 0.17
CA ILE A 135 -0.89 9.22 -0.40
C ILE A 135 -2.15 9.21 0.43
#